data_AF-A0A3M8EMD9-F1
#
_entry.id   AF-A0A3M8EMD9-F1
#
_cell.length_a   1.000
_cell.length_b   1.000
_cell.length_c   1.000
_cell.angle_alpha   90.00
_cell.angle_beta   90.00
_cell.angle_gamma   90.00
#
_symmetry.space_group_name_H-M   'P 1'
#
loop_
_entity.id
_entity.type
_entity.pdbx_description
1 polymer ?
#
loop_
_entity_poly.entity_id
_entity_poly.type
_entity_poly.pdbx_seq_one_letter_code
_entity_poly.pdbx_strand_id
1 'polypeptide(L)'
;MGDISIYRIALFTIAVGKDPIYFNSVRRYFPYNKANFGQNLDVDYYVFTDRDETIKSIISIPCRSSLWPFTTLLKNNLITDYLDTSGEWDTYSHIFFIDADFAIGDRYDFFRHNFLLVKPYWNNKNGGGFFYGGKTEYFRKLCLLFYDEIRFICENKLPVPRDLDEFYLGLFREQYSEQIHVIDMDQQINTLVFYDNEDLDLKIKQAGKCLFMQPYKAEGRANKTYIVDFQNKKQECIVNLEEGYIFNNYTYDFGRLLKLDDSFYRILWSKCPEAREILNIKTYKISKKNI
;
A
#
# COMPACT_ATOMS: atom_id res chain seq x y z
N MET A 1 -4.20 -18.11 28.97
CA MET A 1 -3.73 -18.06 27.57
C MET A 1 -2.23 -17.87 27.64
N GLY A 2 -1.44 -18.79 27.09
CA GLY A 2 0.02 -18.78 27.26
C GLY A 2 0.65 -17.60 26.53
N ASP A 3 1.64 -16.97 27.16
CA ASP A 3 2.51 -16.00 26.52
C ASP A 3 3.25 -16.72 25.37
N ILE A 4 2.89 -16.43 24.12
CA ILE A 4 3.63 -16.95 22.96
C ILE A 4 4.99 -16.25 22.98
N SER A 5 6.06 -17.02 23.19
CA SER A 5 7.43 -16.49 23.11
C SER A 5 7.70 -15.94 21.72
N ILE A 6 8.33 -14.77 21.64
CA ILE A 6 8.75 -14.20 20.35
C ILE A 6 9.98 -14.97 19.86
N TYR A 7 9.81 -15.87 18.89
CA TYR A 7 10.93 -16.67 18.35
C TYR A 7 11.37 -16.28 16.93
N ARG A 8 10.45 -16.00 16.00
CA ARG A 8 10.77 -15.60 14.61
C ARG A 8 9.67 -14.73 14.03
N ILE A 9 10.05 -13.73 13.22
CA ILE A 9 9.16 -12.71 12.69
C ILE A 9 9.27 -12.66 11.16
N ALA A 10 8.15 -12.49 10.48
CA ALA A 10 8.13 -12.16 9.06
C ALA A 10 7.71 -10.70 8.84
N LEU A 11 8.42 -9.97 7.98
CA LEU A 11 8.00 -8.67 7.46
C LEU A 11 7.86 -8.76 5.94
N PHE A 12 6.63 -8.69 5.46
CA PHE A 12 6.29 -8.72 4.04
C PHE A 12 6.16 -7.31 3.45
N THR A 13 6.60 -7.15 2.20
CA THR A 13 6.30 -6.01 1.36
C THR A 13 5.98 -6.48 -0.06
N ILE A 14 5.27 -5.65 -0.84
CA ILE A 14 4.92 -5.97 -2.23
C ILE A 14 5.36 -4.82 -3.12
N ALA A 15 6.19 -5.14 -4.11
CA ALA A 15 6.76 -4.20 -5.07
C ALA A 15 6.62 -4.77 -6.49
N VAL A 16 5.46 -4.49 -7.09
CA VAL A 16 5.09 -4.90 -8.45
C VAL A 16 4.70 -3.68 -9.27
N GLY A 17 4.77 -3.82 -10.60
CA GLY A 17 4.39 -2.79 -11.55
C GLY A 17 5.41 -2.66 -12.68
N LYS A 18 4.99 -2.09 -13.81
CA LYS A 18 5.91 -1.80 -14.92
C LYS A 18 6.87 -0.67 -14.56
N ASP A 19 6.39 0.32 -13.82
CA ASP A 19 7.23 1.34 -13.22
C ASP A 19 7.98 0.71 -12.03
N PRO A 20 9.32 0.68 -12.01
CA PRO A 20 10.10 0.08 -10.93
C PRO A 20 10.08 0.91 -9.63
N ILE A 21 9.31 2.01 -9.57
CA ILE A 21 9.28 2.92 -8.43
C ILE A 21 9.11 2.22 -7.08
N TYR A 22 8.18 1.25 -6.96
CA TYR A 22 7.96 0.54 -5.71
C TYR A 22 9.14 -0.36 -5.33
N PHE A 23 9.74 -1.06 -6.30
CA PHE A 23 10.93 -1.88 -6.04
C PHE A 23 12.14 -1.03 -5.63
N ASN A 24 12.31 0.12 -6.28
CA ASN A 24 13.31 1.12 -5.92
C ASN A 24 13.06 1.71 -4.52
N SER A 25 11.79 1.92 -4.15
CA SER A 25 11.42 2.33 -2.80
C SER A 25 11.82 1.29 -1.75
N VAL A 26 11.53 0.00 -1.97
CA VAL A 26 11.98 -1.08 -1.06
C VAL A 26 13.50 -1.03 -0.89
N ARG A 27 14.26 -0.94 -1.99
CA ARG A 27 15.72 -0.87 -1.96
C ARG A 27 16.24 0.33 -1.15
N ARG A 28 15.58 1.49 -1.29
CA ARG A 28 15.95 2.73 -0.60
C ARG A 28 15.63 2.68 0.89
N TYR A 29 14.48 2.12 1.26
CA TYR A 29 13.95 2.19 2.63
C TYR A 29 14.32 0.99 3.50
N PHE A 30 14.67 -0.13 2.88
CA PHE A 30 15.04 -1.35 3.58
C PHE A 30 16.15 -1.18 4.64
N PRO A 31 17.24 -0.41 4.40
CA PRO A 31 18.27 -0.21 5.43
C PRO A 31 17.72 0.36 6.74
N TYR A 32 16.71 1.23 6.66
CA TYR A 32 16.05 1.82 7.82
C TYR A 32 15.13 0.83 8.52
N ASN A 33 14.30 0.12 7.74
CA ASN A 33 13.45 -0.95 8.26
C ASN A 33 14.28 -2.00 8.98
N LYS A 34 15.39 -2.44 8.39
CA LYS A 34 16.31 -3.41 9.00
C LYS A 34 16.96 -2.90 10.30
N ALA A 35 17.30 -1.61 10.36
CA ALA A 35 17.93 -1.03 11.55
C ALA A 35 16.94 -0.83 12.71
N ASN A 36 15.67 -0.59 12.42
CA ASN A 36 14.69 -0.11 13.40
C ASN A 36 13.59 -1.12 13.73
N PHE A 37 13.25 -2.06 12.84
CA PHE A 37 12.24 -3.10 13.07
C PHE A 37 12.85 -4.40 13.60
N GLY A 38 12.29 -4.96 14.68
CA GLY A 38 12.66 -6.28 15.17
C GLY A 38 13.99 -6.40 15.92
N GLN A 39 14.64 -5.28 16.27
CA GLN A 39 15.99 -5.23 16.86
C GLN A 39 16.35 -6.42 17.78
N ASN A 40 17.39 -7.17 17.40
CA ASN A 40 17.91 -8.36 18.07
C ASN A 40 17.01 -9.62 18.01
N LEU A 41 15.93 -9.58 17.24
CA LEU A 41 15.08 -10.72 16.96
C LEU A 41 15.41 -11.30 15.58
N ASP A 42 15.02 -12.55 15.36
CA ASP A 42 15.15 -13.20 14.07
C ASP A 42 14.02 -12.74 13.15
N VAL A 43 14.36 -11.93 12.14
CA VAL A 43 13.40 -11.33 11.20
C VAL A 43 13.74 -11.76 9.78
N ASP A 44 12.80 -12.45 9.16
CA ASP A 44 12.80 -12.69 7.73
C ASP A 44 12.10 -11.53 7.01
N TYR A 45 12.80 -10.94 6.04
CA TYR A 45 12.25 -9.89 5.21
C TYR A 45 11.89 -10.46 3.85
N TYR A 46 10.65 -10.22 3.42
CA TYR A 46 10.11 -10.74 2.17
C TYR A 46 9.68 -9.61 1.25
N VAL A 47 9.95 -9.76 -0.05
CA VAL A 47 9.40 -8.90 -1.10
C VAL A 47 8.72 -9.75 -2.17
N PHE A 48 7.42 -9.54 -2.35
CA PHE A 48 6.74 -10.02 -3.55
C PHE A 48 7.04 -9.07 -4.70
N THR A 49 7.57 -9.59 -5.81
CA THR A 49 7.95 -8.74 -6.94
C THR A 49 7.82 -9.45 -8.29
N ASP A 50 7.56 -8.66 -9.33
CA ASP A 50 7.58 -9.06 -10.73
C ASP A 50 8.95 -8.80 -11.40
N ARG A 51 9.96 -8.47 -10.60
CA ARG A 51 11.34 -8.21 -11.03
C ARG A 51 12.21 -9.44 -10.81
N ASP A 52 13.16 -9.64 -11.73
CA ASP A 52 14.21 -10.64 -11.58
C ASP A 52 15.37 -10.16 -10.68
N GLU A 53 15.34 -8.89 -10.28
CA GLU A 53 16.33 -8.26 -9.41
C GLU A 53 16.17 -8.70 -7.95
N THR A 54 17.28 -8.83 -7.24
CA THR A 54 17.28 -9.20 -5.81
C THR A 54 17.78 -8.06 -4.93
N ILE A 55 17.26 -7.95 -3.70
CA ILE A 55 17.77 -7.04 -2.66
C ILE A 55 18.46 -7.87 -1.58
N LYS A 56 19.73 -7.59 -1.28
CA LYS A 56 20.52 -8.35 -0.30
C LYS A 56 19.82 -8.39 1.06
N SER A 57 19.69 -9.59 1.64
CA SER A 57 18.99 -9.86 2.92
C SER A 57 17.46 -9.77 2.86
N ILE A 58 16.86 -9.69 1.66
CA ILE A 58 15.42 -9.84 1.46
C ILE A 58 15.18 -11.07 0.60
N ILE A 59 14.28 -11.94 1.04
CA ILE A 59 13.81 -13.09 0.28
C ILE A 59 12.83 -12.58 -0.78
N SER A 60 13.16 -12.79 -2.06
CA SER A 60 12.32 -12.37 -3.18
C SER A 60 11.35 -13.49 -3.55
N ILE A 61 10.05 -13.19 -3.53
CA ILE A 61 8.98 -14.10 -3.94
C ILE A 61 8.47 -13.62 -5.31
N PRO A 62 8.71 -14.37 -6.39
CA PRO A 62 8.21 -14.00 -7.72
C PRO A 62 6.68 -13.97 -7.73
N CYS A 63 6.08 -12.90 -8.26
CA CYS A 63 4.64 -12.81 -8.47
C CYS A 63 4.30 -12.09 -9.77
N ARG A 64 3.04 -12.18 -10.19
CA ARG A 64 2.57 -11.50 -11.40
C ARG A 64 2.36 -10.01 -11.12
N SER A 65 2.71 -9.18 -12.10
CA SER A 65 2.44 -7.75 -12.07
C SER A 65 0.93 -7.48 -11.93
N SER A 66 0.57 -6.51 -11.09
CA SER A 66 -0.79 -6.00 -10.93
C SER A 66 -0.76 -4.48 -10.75
N LEU A 67 -1.85 -3.82 -11.15
CA LEU A 67 -1.99 -2.38 -10.96
C LEU A 67 -2.25 -2.06 -9.49
N TRP A 68 -1.77 -0.90 -9.05
CA TRP A 68 -1.80 -0.46 -7.64
C TRP A 68 -3.12 -0.76 -6.89
N PRO A 69 -4.33 -0.44 -7.41
CA PRO A 69 -5.56 -0.71 -6.67
C PRO A 69 -5.79 -2.19 -6.36
N PHE A 70 -5.42 -3.06 -7.30
CA PHE A 70 -5.56 -4.51 -7.13
C PHE A 70 -4.46 -5.08 -6.24
N THR A 71 -3.23 -4.58 -6.37
CA THR A 71 -2.11 -4.94 -5.49
C THR A 71 -2.48 -4.67 -4.03
N THR A 72 -3.00 -3.46 -3.77
CA THR A 72 -3.44 -3.03 -2.45
C THR A 72 -4.57 -3.91 -1.92
N LEU A 73 -5.56 -4.24 -2.75
CA LEU A 73 -6.69 -5.10 -2.36
C LEU A 73 -6.27 -6.55 -2.05
N LEU A 74 -5.35 -7.11 -2.85
CA LEU A 74 -5.00 -8.54 -2.82
C LEU A 74 -3.78 -8.89 -1.95
N LYS A 75 -3.11 -7.90 -1.33
CA LYS A 75 -1.85 -8.14 -0.63
C LYS A 75 -1.91 -9.22 0.45
N ASN A 76 -2.98 -9.25 1.24
CA ASN A 76 -3.15 -10.25 2.30
C ASN A 76 -3.41 -11.65 1.73
N ASN A 77 -4.10 -11.74 0.58
CA ASN A 77 -4.30 -12.98 -0.15
C ASN A 77 -2.97 -13.50 -0.70
N LEU A 78 -2.14 -12.64 -1.29
CA LEU A 78 -0.82 -13.03 -1.79
C LEU A 78 0.08 -13.58 -0.68
N ILE A 79 0.08 -12.93 0.50
CA ILE A 79 0.83 -13.42 1.67
C ILE A 79 0.28 -14.77 2.14
N THR A 80 -1.04 -14.92 2.19
CA THR A 80 -1.69 -16.16 2.61
C THR A 80 -1.42 -17.31 1.67
N ASP A 81 -1.59 -17.11 0.35
CA ASP A 81 -1.33 -18.11 -0.67
C ASP A 81 0.12 -18.62 -0.59
N TYR A 82 1.07 -17.70 -0.35
CA TYR A 82 2.47 -18.07 -0.12
C TYR A 82 2.63 -18.94 1.13
N LEU A 83 2.13 -18.49 2.29
CA LEU A 83 2.26 -19.20 3.57
C LEU A 83 1.55 -20.55 3.60
N ASP A 84 0.41 -20.67 2.90
CA ASP A 84 -0.32 -21.93 2.73
C ASP A 84 0.46 -22.91 1.85
N THR A 85 1.00 -22.42 0.72
CA THR A 85 1.77 -23.25 -0.23
C THR A 85 3.11 -23.69 0.36
N SER A 86 3.78 -22.81 1.11
CA SER A 86 5.05 -23.13 1.77
C SER A 86 4.88 -23.91 3.08
N GLY A 87 3.68 -23.88 3.68
CA GLY A 87 3.41 -24.48 4.99
C GLY A 87 4.09 -23.73 6.15
N GLU A 88 4.41 -22.44 5.97
CA GLU A 88 5.28 -21.67 6.87
C GLU A 88 4.53 -20.82 7.90
N TRP A 89 3.21 -20.92 8.00
CA TRP A 89 2.48 -20.15 9.00
C TRP A 89 3.02 -20.33 10.42
N ASP A 90 3.25 -21.58 10.84
CA ASP A 90 3.66 -21.89 12.20
C ASP A 90 5.18 -21.67 12.42
N THR A 91 5.91 -21.27 11.36
CA THR A 91 7.31 -20.83 11.43
C THR A 91 7.46 -19.47 12.12
N TYR A 92 6.38 -18.67 12.19
CA TYR A 92 6.43 -17.30 12.69
C TYR A 92 5.57 -17.12 13.94
N SER A 93 6.13 -16.47 14.96
CA SER A 93 5.32 -15.98 16.08
C SER A 93 4.53 -14.73 15.70
N HIS A 94 5.12 -13.90 14.84
CA HIS A 94 4.54 -12.64 14.37
C HIS A 94 4.74 -12.43 12.88
N ILE A 95 3.72 -11.86 12.25
CA ILE A 95 3.72 -11.51 10.82
C ILE A 95 3.29 -10.05 10.70
N PHE A 96 4.05 -9.30 9.91
CA PHE A 96 3.81 -7.90 9.60
C PHE A 96 3.84 -7.66 8.10
N PHE A 97 3.13 -6.61 7.70
CA PHE A 97 3.17 -6.05 6.36
C PHE A 97 3.60 -4.59 6.42
N ILE A 98 4.42 -4.16 5.46
CA ILE A 98 4.80 -2.77 5.22
C ILE A 98 4.70 -2.44 3.72
N ASP A 99 4.09 -1.30 3.40
CA ASP A 99 4.07 -0.80 2.01
C ASP A 99 5.50 -0.54 1.51
N ALA A 100 5.72 -0.77 0.22
CA ALA A 100 7.03 -0.65 -0.42
C ALA A 100 7.61 0.77 -0.30
N ASP A 101 6.75 1.78 -0.22
CA ASP A 101 7.08 3.18 -0.04
C ASP A 101 6.71 3.69 1.35
N PHE A 102 6.93 2.89 2.39
CA PHE A 102 6.88 3.31 3.79
C PHE A 102 8.09 2.78 4.56
N ALA A 103 8.51 3.48 5.61
CA ALA A 103 9.63 3.04 6.41
C ALA A 103 9.52 3.39 7.90
N ILE A 104 10.15 2.54 8.72
CA ILE A 104 10.31 2.74 10.16
C ILE A 104 11.63 3.48 10.38
N GLY A 105 11.53 4.73 10.83
CA GLY A 105 12.66 5.65 11.00
C GLY A 105 13.31 5.60 12.39
N ASP A 106 12.58 5.12 13.40
CA ASP A 106 13.08 5.00 14.76
C ASP A 106 12.57 3.74 15.48
N ARG A 107 13.19 3.43 16.61
CA ARG A 107 12.94 2.24 17.42
C ARG A 107 11.57 2.27 18.07
N TYR A 108 10.85 1.16 18.00
CA TYR A 108 9.60 0.96 18.72
C TYR A 108 9.39 -0.52 19.04
N ASP A 109 8.80 -0.81 20.19
CA ASP A 109 8.44 -2.17 20.59
C ASP A 109 7.08 -2.55 19.98
N PHE A 110 7.12 -3.05 18.75
CA PHE A 110 5.94 -3.50 18.02
C PHE A 110 5.37 -4.83 18.53
N PHE A 111 6.15 -5.61 19.28
CA PHE A 111 5.85 -7.01 19.59
C PHE A 111 5.20 -7.20 20.96
N ARG A 112 5.15 -6.15 21.80
CA ARG A 112 4.42 -6.18 23.08
C ARG A 112 2.89 -6.31 22.93
N HIS A 113 2.36 -6.14 21.72
CA HIS A 113 0.93 -6.10 21.44
C HIS A 113 0.49 -7.33 20.65
N ASN A 114 -0.75 -7.77 20.85
CA ASN A 114 -1.31 -8.90 20.09
C ASN A 114 -1.37 -8.58 18.58
N PHE A 115 -1.82 -7.37 18.25
CA PHE A 115 -1.86 -6.86 16.90
C PHE A 115 -1.72 -5.34 16.91
N LEU A 116 -1.20 -4.78 15.84
CA LEU A 116 -0.92 -3.37 15.69
C LEU A 116 -1.40 -2.84 14.34
N LEU A 117 -2.02 -1.66 14.37
CA LEU A 117 -2.34 -0.84 13.21
C LEU A 117 -1.73 0.55 13.38
N VAL A 118 -1.31 1.16 12.27
CA VAL A 118 -0.96 2.58 12.26
C VAL A 118 -2.14 3.38 11.73
N LYS A 119 -2.54 4.45 12.41
CA LYS A 119 -3.60 5.36 11.95
C LYS A 119 -2.98 6.58 11.28
N PRO A 120 -3.26 6.84 9.99
CA PRO A 120 -2.74 8.02 9.30
C PRO A 120 -3.39 9.32 9.78
N TYR A 121 -2.64 10.42 9.81
CA TYR A 121 -3.16 11.75 10.17
C TYR A 121 -4.12 12.35 9.14
N TRP A 122 -4.14 11.83 7.91
CA TRP A 122 -4.93 12.37 6.80
C TRP A 122 -6.29 11.69 6.63
N ASN A 123 -6.57 10.63 7.39
CA ASN A 123 -7.83 9.91 7.32
C ASN A 123 -8.41 9.71 8.72
N ASN A 124 -9.73 9.90 8.85
CA ASN A 124 -10.44 9.58 10.08
C ASN A 124 -10.66 8.07 10.25
N LYS A 125 -10.33 7.26 9.25
CA LYS A 125 -10.49 5.81 9.28
C LYS A 125 -9.56 5.10 10.27
N ASN A 126 -9.94 3.86 10.51
CA ASN A 126 -9.57 3.09 11.69
C ASN A 126 -8.32 2.21 11.49
N GLY A 127 -7.64 2.21 10.33
CA GLY A 127 -6.33 1.57 10.16
C GLY A 127 -5.74 1.88 8.78
N GLY A 128 -4.48 2.30 8.75
CA GLY A 128 -3.75 2.61 7.53
C GLY A 128 -3.21 1.34 6.87
N GLY A 129 -3.29 1.30 5.54
CA GLY A 129 -2.86 0.15 4.73
C GLY A 129 -1.34 -0.08 4.71
N PHE A 130 -0.57 0.90 5.18
CA PHE A 130 0.87 0.97 4.94
C PHE A 130 1.75 0.27 5.98
N PHE A 131 1.26 0.03 7.21
CA PHE A 131 1.98 -0.78 8.21
C PHE A 131 1.03 -1.39 9.24
N TYR A 132 1.05 -2.72 9.33
CA TYR A 132 0.25 -3.46 10.31
C TYR A 132 0.80 -4.87 10.54
N GLY A 133 0.41 -5.49 11.64
CA GLY A 133 0.75 -6.87 11.93
C GLY A 133 0.76 -7.18 13.41
N GLY A 134 1.18 -8.39 13.75
CA GLY A 134 1.23 -8.86 15.12
C GLY A 134 1.35 -10.36 15.19
N LYS A 135 0.84 -10.94 16.27
CA LYS A 135 0.82 -12.39 16.46
C LYS A 135 0.17 -13.08 15.27
N THR A 136 0.79 -14.15 14.80
CA THR A 136 0.38 -14.92 13.62
C THR A 136 -1.09 -15.32 13.65
N GLU A 137 -1.63 -15.67 14.82
CA GLU A 137 -3.04 -16.03 14.97
C GLU A 137 -4.01 -14.89 14.60
N TYR A 138 -3.65 -13.63 14.86
CA TYR A 138 -4.45 -12.46 14.53
C TYR A 138 -4.24 -12.05 13.08
N PHE A 139 -3.00 -12.14 12.58
CA PHE A 139 -2.71 -11.92 11.16
C PHE A 139 -3.49 -12.90 10.27
N ARG A 140 -3.54 -14.19 10.65
CA ARG A 140 -4.34 -15.19 9.94
C ARG A 140 -5.84 -14.85 9.93
N LYS A 141 -6.40 -14.35 11.04
CA LYS A 141 -7.80 -13.90 11.09
C LYS A 141 -8.06 -12.72 10.15
N LEU A 142 -7.13 -11.76 10.08
CA LEU A 142 -7.20 -10.64 9.13
C LEU A 142 -7.20 -11.14 7.68
N CYS A 143 -6.29 -12.06 7.34
CA CYS A 143 -6.22 -12.66 6.02
C CYS A 143 -7.51 -13.36 5.60
N LEU A 144 -8.12 -14.15 6.50
CA LEU A 144 -9.39 -14.84 6.23
C LEU A 144 -10.52 -13.84 5.95
N LEU A 145 -10.61 -12.74 6.70
CA LEU A 145 -11.57 -11.66 6.44
C LEU A 145 -11.39 -11.10 5.02
N PHE A 146 -10.15 -10.85 4.58
CA PHE A 146 -9.89 -10.37 3.22
C PHE A 146 -10.38 -11.35 2.14
N TYR A 147 -10.11 -12.67 2.29
CA TYR A 147 -10.64 -13.67 1.35
C TYR A 147 -12.17 -13.67 1.28
N ASP A 148 -12.82 -13.71 2.44
CA ASP A 148 -14.28 -13.80 2.50
C ASP A 148 -14.93 -12.57 1.85
N GLU A 149 -14.42 -11.38 2.13
CA GLU A 149 -14.93 -10.13 1.57
C GLU A 149 -14.66 -9.97 0.07
N ILE A 150 -13.46 -10.31 -0.39
CA ILE A 150 -13.12 -10.28 -1.83
C ILE A 150 -14.00 -11.28 -2.59
N ARG A 151 -14.18 -12.50 -2.05
CA ARG A 151 -15.07 -13.50 -2.64
C ARG A 151 -16.50 -12.97 -2.71
N PHE A 152 -17.00 -12.39 -1.62
CA PHE A 152 -18.35 -11.81 -1.55
C PHE A 152 -18.56 -10.72 -2.61
N ILE A 153 -17.59 -9.82 -2.81
CA ILE A 153 -17.63 -8.81 -3.86
C ILE A 153 -17.70 -9.43 -5.25
N CYS A 154 -16.85 -10.43 -5.52
CA CYS A 154 -16.80 -11.08 -6.83
C CYS A 154 -18.11 -11.82 -7.15
N GLU A 155 -18.63 -12.60 -6.20
CA GLU A 155 -19.85 -13.40 -6.37
C GLU A 155 -21.09 -12.52 -6.58
N ASN A 156 -21.15 -11.38 -5.89
CA ASN A 156 -22.28 -10.45 -5.94
C ASN A 156 -22.08 -9.29 -6.93
N LYS A 157 -20.96 -9.24 -7.65
CA LYS A 157 -20.59 -8.18 -8.61
C LYS A 157 -20.68 -6.78 -7.98
N LEU A 158 -20.23 -6.66 -6.73
CA LEU A 158 -20.26 -5.40 -6.00
C LEU A 158 -19.11 -4.48 -6.42
N PRO A 159 -19.24 -3.15 -6.26
CA PRO A 159 -18.11 -2.25 -6.40
C PRO A 159 -17.09 -2.49 -5.28
N VAL A 160 -15.81 -2.30 -5.60
CA VAL A 160 -14.72 -2.31 -4.61
C VAL A 160 -14.94 -1.17 -3.60
N PRO A 161 -14.70 -1.38 -2.29
CA PRO A 161 -14.95 -0.37 -1.26
C PRO A 161 -14.08 0.87 -1.42
N ARG A 162 -14.60 1.95 -0.84
CA ARG A 162 -14.08 3.33 -0.92
C ARG A 162 -12.62 3.51 -0.46
N ASP A 163 -12.00 2.66 0.35
CA ASP A 163 -10.56 2.80 0.65
C ASP A 163 -9.83 1.45 0.51
N LEU A 164 -10.27 0.62 -0.44
CA LEU A 164 -9.65 -0.66 -0.78
C LEU A 164 -9.41 -1.54 0.47
N ASP A 165 -8.15 -1.81 0.80
CA ASP A 165 -7.70 -2.60 1.95
C ASP A 165 -7.96 -1.92 3.31
N GLU A 166 -7.84 -0.59 3.39
CA GLU A 166 -8.06 0.17 4.62
C GLU A 166 -9.50 0.03 5.14
N PHE A 167 -10.46 -0.23 4.24
CA PHE A 167 -11.83 -0.53 4.63
C PHE A 167 -11.90 -1.83 5.46
N TYR A 168 -11.27 -2.89 5.00
CA TYR A 168 -11.27 -4.19 5.68
C TYR A 168 -10.41 -4.19 6.94
N LEU A 169 -9.30 -3.45 6.95
CA LEU A 169 -8.54 -3.19 8.17
C LEU A 169 -9.39 -2.46 9.21
N GLY A 170 -10.26 -1.55 8.78
CA GLY A 170 -11.25 -0.88 9.63
C GLY A 170 -12.24 -1.87 10.26
N LEU A 171 -12.84 -2.75 9.44
CA LEU A 171 -13.75 -3.80 9.92
C LEU A 171 -13.06 -4.74 10.92
N PHE A 172 -11.84 -5.17 10.61
CA PHE A 172 -11.04 -6.00 11.50
C PHE A 172 -10.79 -5.29 12.84
N ARG A 173 -10.47 -4.00 12.82
CA ARG A 173 -10.30 -3.22 14.06
C ARG A 173 -11.56 -3.15 14.89
N GLU A 174 -12.71 -2.90 14.26
CA GLU A 174 -13.99 -2.83 14.96
C GLU A 174 -14.30 -4.16 15.66
N GLN A 175 -14.04 -5.28 14.97
CA GLN A 175 -14.28 -6.62 15.50
C GLN A 175 -13.31 -7.02 16.64
N TYR A 176 -12.05 -6.60 16.58
CA TYR A 176 -10.98 -7.01 17.51
C TYR A 176 -10.38 -5.84 18.31
N SER A 177 -11.19 -4.83 18.61
CA SER A 177 -10.75 -3.55 19.18
C SER A 177 -9.96 -3.67 20.49
N GLU A 178 -10.30 -4.64 21.35
CA GLU A 178 -9.59 -4.90 22.61
C GLU A 178 -8.20 -5.54 22.42
N GLN A 179 -7.94 -6.13 21.25
CA GLN A 179 -6.68 -6.83 20.94
C GLN A 179 -5.76 -6.02 20.02
N ILE A 180 -6.26 -4.93 19.43
CA ILE A 180 -5.53 -4.13 18.46
C ILE A 180 -5.03 -2.85 19.10
N HIS A 181 -3.71 -2.72 19.18
CA HIS A 181 -3.05 -1.47 19.52
C HIS A 181 -2.98 -0.56 18.30
N VAL A 182 -3.26 0.72 18.48
CA VAL A 182 -3.20 1.72 17.41
C VAL A 182 -2.07 2.69 17.70
N ILE A 183 -1.19 2.90 16.73
CA ILE A 183 -0.23 4.01 16.75
C ILE A 183 -0.78 5.11 15.84
N ASP A 184 -1.09 6.27 16.40
CA ASP A 184 -1.45 7.44 15.62
C ASP A 184 -0.20 8.07 15.00
N MET A 185 -0.23 8.30 13.68
CA MET A 185 0.74 9.16 13.01
C MET A 185 0.41 10.62 13.25
N ASP A 186 1.45 11.42 13.42
CA ASP A 186 1.37 12.85 13.58
C ASP A 186 2.58 13.50 12.88
N GLN A 187 2.31 14.45 11.99
CA GLN A 187 3.34 15.14 11.19
C GLN A 187 4.32 15.98 12.02
N GLN A 188 3.92 16.37 13.23
CA GLN A 188 4.70 17.22 14.13
C GLN A 188 5.46 16.40 15.16
N ILE A 189 4.96 15.21 15.51
CA ILE A 189 5.46 14.44 16.64
C ILE A 189 6.30 13.24 16.20
N ASN A 190 5.81 12.44 15.23
CA ASN A 190 6.39 11.10 15.01
C ASN A 190 6.49 10.66 13.55
N THR A 191 6.17 11.53 12.60
CA THR A 191 6.23 11.22 11.16
C THR A 191 7.09 12.22 10.41
N LEU A 192 8.12 11.71 9.72
CA LEU A 192 8.90 12.47 8.77
C LEU A 192 8.26 12.36 7.38
N VAL A 193 7.77 13.49 6.86
CA VAL A 193 7.24 13.60 5.48
C VAL A 193 8.30 14.23 4.58
N PHE A 194 8.50 13.63 3.41
CA PHE A 194 9.49 14.06 2.42
C PHE A 194 9.07 13.65 1.02
N TYR A 195 9.57 14.31 -0.03
CA TYR A 195 9.37 13.84 -1.40
C TYR A 195 10.38 12.76 -1.79
N ASP A 196 9.97 11.82 -2.63
CA ASP A 196 10.78 10.70 -3.10
C ASP A 196 11.99 11.10 -3.97
N ASN A 197 12.13 12.38 -4.32
CA ASN A 197 13.30 12.95 -4.96
C ASN A 197 14.23 13.73 -3.99
N GLU A 198 13.85 13.92 -2.73
CA GLU A 198 14.70 14.55 -1.70
C GLU A 198 15.86 13.64 -1.30
N ASP A 199 16.97 14.22 -0.83
CA ASP A 199 18.02 13.49 -0.12
C ASP A 199 17.51 13.11 1.28
N LEU A 200 17.29 11.82 1.51
CA LEU A 200 16.70 11.34 2.77
C LEU A 200 17.66 11.48 3.95
N ASP A 201 18.96 11.28 3.75
CA ASP A 201 19.94 11.38 4.83
C ASP A 201 20.06 12.83 5.30
N LEU A 202 20.08 13.78 4.36
CA LEU A 202 20.05 15.20 4.67
C LEU A 202 18.75 15.58 5.38
N LYS A 203 17.61 15.08 4.90
CA LYS A 203 16.29 15.35 5.49
C LYS A 203 16.23 14.87 6.95
N ILE A 204 16.69 13.65 7.23
CA ILE A 204 16.77 13.09 8.59
C ILE A 204 17.72 13.93 9.45
N LYS A 205 18.86 14.36 8.91
CA LYS A 205 19.81 15.21 9.65
C LYS A 205 19.20 16.56 10.05
N GLN A 206 18.34 17.13 9.21
CA GLN A 206 17.71 18.44 9.45
C GLN A 206 16.49 18.36 10.38
N ALA A 207 15.62 17.38 10.16
CA ALA A 207 14.36 17.25 10.89
C ALA A 207 14.49 16.40 12.18
N GLY A 208 15.57 15.63 12.30
CA GLY A 208 15.68 14.58 13.30
C GLY A 208 15.04 13.27 12.82
N LYS A 209 15.25 12.20 13.61
CA LYS A 209 14.60 10.92 13.36
C LYS A 209 13.16 10.96 13.85
N CYS A 210 12.26 10.40 13.05
CA CYS A 210 10.87 10.17 13.42
C CYS A 210 10.58 8.67 13.39
N LEU A 211 9.58 8.23 14.16
CA LEU A 211 9.17 6.83 14.19
C LEU A 211 8.80 6.32 12.78
N PHE A 212 8.05 7.13 12.05
CA PHE A 212 7.59 6.81 10.69
C PHE A 212 8.22 7.73 9.66
N MET A 213 8.47 7.18 8.47
CA MET A 213 8.97 7.90 7.31
C MET A 213 8.00 7.67 6.15
N GLN A 214 7.30 8.74 5.76
CA GLN A 214 6.29 8.72 4.72
C GLN A 214 6.78 9.53 3.50
N PRO A 215 7.20 8.86 2.42
CA PRO A 215 7.49 9.54 1.17
C PRO A 215 6.19 9.96 0.47
N TYR A 216 6.22 11.15 -0.10
CA TYR A 216 5.29 11.62 -1.10
C TYR A 216 5.95 11.54 -2.48
N LYS A 217 5.17 11.23 -3.50
CA LYS A 217 5.67 11.20 -4.87
C LYS A 217 5.87 12.64 -5.37
N ALA A 218 7.06 12.94 -5.88
CA ALA A 218 7.37 14.25 -6.46
C ALA A 218 6.52 14.52 -7.71
N GLU A 219 6.24 15.80 -8.01
CA GLU A 219 5.44 16.22 -9.17
C GLU A 219 5.88 15.53 -10.48
N GLY A 220 4.93 14.96 -11.23
CA GLY A 220 5.18 14.24 -12.49
C GLY A 220 5.37 12.72 -12.39
N ARG A 221 5.35 12.13 -11.19
CA ARG A 221 5.33 10.66 -10.98
C ARG A 221 3.89 10.16 -10.84
N ALA A 222 3.67 8.88 -10.51
CA ALA A 222 2.36 8.30 -10.21
C ALA A 222 1.68 9.04 -9.03
N ASN A 223 1.13 10.21 -9.32
CA ASN A 223 0.77 11.21 -8.35
C ASN A 223 -0.73 11.35 -8.24
N LYS A 224 -1.15 11.76 -7.04
CA LYS A 224 -2.39 12.49 -6.87
C LYS A 224 -2.31 13.76 -7.71
N THR A 225 -3.09 13.80 -8.78
CA THR A 225 -3.23 14.91 -9.70
C THR A 225 -4.68 15.37 -9.67
N TYR A 226 -4.87 16.69 -9.70
CA TYR A 226 -6.19 17.26 -9.85
C TYR A 226 -6.56 17.36 -11.33
N ILE A 227 -7.62 16.65 -11.70
CA ILE A 227 -8.20 16.65 -13.04
C ILE A 227 -9.49 17.45 -13.02
N VAL A 228 -9.69 18.32 -14.00
CA VAL A 228 -10.96 19.02 -14.19
C VAL A 228 -11.84 18.21 -15.13
N ASP A 229 -13.02 17.81 -14.68
CA ASP A 229 -13.95 17.04 -15.50
C ASP A 229 -14.68 17.89 -16.56
N PHE A 230 -15.51 17.23 -17.38
CA PHE A 230 -16.28 17.90 -18.42
C PHE A 230 -17.34 18.88 -17.89
N GLN A 231 -17.65 18.85 -16.60
CA GLN A 231 -18.53 19.80 -15.89
C GLN A 231 -17.74 20.92 -15.20
N ASN A 232 -16.43 21.04 -15.47
CA ASN A 232 -15.50 21.93 -14.78
C ASN A 232 -15.34 21.66 -13.27
N LYS A 233 -15.65 20.46 -12.78
CA LYS A 233 -15.43 20.08 -11.40
C LYS A 233 -14.03 19.51 -11.24
N LYS A 234 -13.35 19.91 -10.16
CA LYS A 234 -12.03 19.42 -9.79
C LYS A 234 -12.17 18.04 -9.13
N GLN A 235 -11.47 17.06 -9.67
CA GLN A 235 -11.44 15.67 -9.23
C GLN A 235 -10.00 15.31 -8.84
N GLU A 236 -9.80 14.65 -7.69
CA GLU A 236 -8.50 14.09 -7.33
C GLU A 236 -8.40 12.71 -7.97
N CYS A 237 -7.37 12.50 -8.77
CA CYS A 237 -7.13 11.23 -9.44
C CYS A 237 -5.69 10.80 -9.26
N ILE A 238 -5.43 9.49 -9.25
CA ILE A 238 -4.09 8.94 -9.42
C ILE A 238 -3.92 8.62 -10.89
N VAL A 239 -2.93 9.23 -11.54
CA VAL A 239 -2.64 9.01 -12.96
C VAL A 239 -1.26 8.39 -13.09
N ASN A 240 -1.18 7.24 -13.74
CA ASN A 240 0.08 6.63 -14.12
C ASN A 240 0.09 6.42 -15.64
N LEU A 241 0.83 7.28 -16.35
CA LEU A 241 0.91 7.23 -17.81
C LEU A 241 1.79 6.08 -18.31
N GLU A 242 2.78 5.66 -17.52
CA GLU A 242 3.67 4.55 -17.84
C GLU A 242 2.92 3.21 -17.77
N GLU A 243 2.10 3.04 -16.74
CA GLU A 243 1.24 1.86 -16.59
C GLU A 243 -0.09 1.97 -17.35
N GLY A 244 -0.44 3.17 -17.80
CA GLY A 244 -1.61 3.43 -18.62
C GLY A 244 -2.92 3.32 -17.84
N TYR A 245 -2.99 3.90 -16.64
CA TYR A 245 -4.22 3.95 -15.85
C TYR A 245 -4.49 5.30 -15.20
N ILE A 246 -5.76 5.51 -14.89
CA ILE A 246 -6.30 6.58 -14.07
C ILE A 246 -7.21 5.97 -13.01
N PHE A 247 -7.13 6.46 -11.78
CA PHE A 247 -8.03 6.09 -10.70
C PHE A 247 -8.64 7.35 -10.11
N ASN A 248 -9.97 7.41 -10.04
CA ASN A 248 -10.69 8.57 -9.52
C ASN A 248 -10.93 8.38 -8.01
N ASN A 249 -10.33 9.23 -7.17
CA ASN A 249 -10.44 9.11 -5.72
C ASN A 249 -11.81 9.54 -5.18
N TYR A 250 -12.68 10.15 -5.99
CA TYR A 250 -14.04 10.50 -5.58
C TYR A 250 -15.05 9.42 -5.95
N THR A 251 -14.98 8.91 -7.19
CA THR A 251 -15.93 7.91 -7.70
C THR A 251 -15.45 6.47 -7.49
N TYR A 252 -14.18 6.29 -7.12
CA TYR A 252 -13.51 4.98 -6.99
C TYR A 252 -13.68 4.15 -8.25
N ASP A 253 -13.57 4.83 -9.39
CA ASP A 253 -13.59 4.20 -10.69
C ASP A 253 -12.16 4.07 -11.22
N PHE A 254 -11.87 2.91 -11.77
CA PHE A 254 -10.63 2.61 -12.42
C PHE A 254 -10.82 2.79 -13.93
N GLY A 255 -9.94 3.54 -14.57
CA GLY A 255 -9.93 3.75 -16.00
C GLY A 255 -8.62 3.29 -16.62
N ARG A 256 -8.69 2.54 -17.73
CA ARG A 256 -7.52 2.30 -18.57
C ARG A 256 -7.31 3.50 -19.48
N LEU A 257 -6.07 3.96 -19.60
CA LEU A 257 -5.67 5.03 -20.50
C LEU A 257 -5.14 4.45 -21.81
N LEU A 258 -5.82 4.78 -22.92
CA LEU A 258 -5.38 4.45 -24.27
C LEU A 258 -4.79 5.70 -24.93
N LYS A 259 -3.48 5.69 -25.19
CA LYS A 259 -2.79 6.81 -25.84
C LYS A 259 -3.41 7.09 -27.22
N LEU A 260 -3.82 8.34 -27.46
CA LEU A 260 -4.26 8.81 -28.77
C LEU A 260 -3.13 9.58 -29.48
N ASP A 261 -2.43 10.43 -28.73
CA ASP A 261 -1.23 11.14 -29.14
C ASP A 261 -0.40 11.53 -27.88
N ASP A 262 0.59 12.42 -28.03
CA ASP A 262 1.47 12.83 -26.93
C ASP A 262 0.80 13.69 -25.84
N SER A 263 -0.40 14.18 -26.08
CA SER A 263 -1.14 15.05 -25.14
C SER A 263 -2.48 14.47 -24.72
N PHE A 264 -3.02 13.50 -25.44
CA PHE A 264 -4.38 13.00 -25.25
C PHE A 264 -4.44 11.48 -25.05
N TYR A 265 -5.24 11.07 -24.06
CA TYR A 265 -5.52 9.67 -23.74
C TYR A 265 -7.03 9.47 -23.67
N ARG A 266 -7.54 8.40 -24.29
CA ARG A 266 -8.92 7.96 -24.07
C ARG A 266 -9.02 7.21 -22.76
N ILE A 267 -10.03 7.54 -21.96
CA ILE A 267 -10.28 6.83 -20.72
C ILE A 267 -11.32 5.74 -20.99
N LEU A 268 -11.00 4.51 -20.60
CA LEU A 268 -11.93 3.38 -20.59
C LEU A 268 -12.26 3.07 -19.13
N TRP A 269 -13.28 3.74 -18.60
CA TRP A 269 -13.75 3.57 -17.24
C TRP A 269 -14.35 2.18 -17.01
N SER A 270 -14.13 1.62 -15.83
CA SER A 270 -14.63 0.27 -15.50
C SER A 270 -16.11 0.29 -15.18
N LYS A 271 -16.59 1.33 -14.48
CA LYS A 271 -18.02 1.44 -14.13
C LYS A 271 -18.88 1.96 -15.28
N CYS A 272 -18.30 2.72 -16.21
CA CYS A 272 -19.00 3.30 -17.37
C CYS A 272 -18.13 3.23 -18.63
N PRO A 273 -17.86 2.03 -19.18
CA PRO A 273 -16.96 1.85 -20.32
C PRO A 273 -17.41 2.57 -21.60
N GLU A 274 -18.69 2.90 -21.71
CA GLU A 274 -19.29 3.67 -22.80
C GLU A 274 -18.97 5.17 -22.73
N ALA A 275 -18.48 5.68 -21.59
CA ALA A 275 -18.05 7.06 -21.47
C ALA A 275 -16.85 7.32 -22.40
N ARG A 276 -17.09 8.02 -23.51
CA ARG A 276 -16.07 8.39 -24.52
C ARG A 276 -15.23 9.60 -24.09
N GLU A 277 -14.72 9.56 -22.87
CA GLU A 277 -13.96 10.65 -22.27
C GLU A 277 -12.50 10.64 -22.70
N ILE A 278 -11.91 11.84 -22.81
CA ILE A 278 -10.52 12.03 -23.19
C ILE A 278 -9.83 12.91 -22.15
N LEU A 279 -8.73 12.42 -21.59
CA LEU A 279 -7.82 13.17 -20.75
C LEU A 279 -6.79 13.92 -21.59
N ASN A 280 -6.72 15.24 -21.43
CA ASN A 280 -5.59 16.06 -21.87
C ASN A 280 -4.56 16.17 -20.74
N ILE A 281 -3.39 15.55 -20.89
CA ILE A 281 -2.35 15.52 -19.84
C ILE A 281 -1.58 16.83 -19.69
N LYS A 282 -1.63 17.73 -20.68
CA LYS A 282 -1.00 19.05 -20.60
C LYS A 282 -1.81 20.03 -19.76
N THR A 283 -3.13 19.87 -19.76
CA THR A 283 -4.06 20.76 -19.06
C THR A 283 -4.77 20.09 -17.88
N TYR A 284 -4.57 18.79 -17.71
CA TYR A 284 -5.30 17.94 -16.75
C TYR A 284 -6.81 18.12 -16.83
N LYS A 285 -7.36 18.17 -18.06
CA LYS A 285 -8.80 18.29 -18.31
C LYS A 285 -9.36 17.04 -18.99
N ILE A 286 -10.53 16.59 -18.55
CA ILE A 286 -11.35 15.61 -19.23
C ILE A 286 -12.37 16.32 -20.11
N SER A 287 -12.47 15.91 -21.36
CA SER A 287 -13.53 16.35 -22.28
C SER A 287 -14.30 15.16 -22.82
N LYS A 288 -15.57 15.39 -23.16
CA LYS A 288 -16.33 14.47 -24.01
C LYS A 288 -15.93 14.76 -25.45
N LYS A 289 -15.49 13.75 -26.19
CA LYS A 289 -15.40 13.88 -27.64
C LYS A 289 -16.69 13.36 -28.24
N ASN A 290 -17.46 14.25 -28.87
CA ASN A 290 -18.49 13.83 -29.82
C ASN A 290 -17.76 13.17 -30.99
N ILE A 291 -17.65 11.85 -30.98
CA ILE A 291 -17.39 11.07 -32.19
C ILE A 291 -18.67 10.30 -32.46
#